data_AF-A0A7L5DTW3-F1
#
_entry.id   AF-A0A7L5DTW3-F1
#
_cell.length_a   1.000
_cell.length_b   1.000
_cell.length_c   1.000
_cell.angle_alpha   90.00
_cell.angle_beta   90.00
_cell.angle_gamma   90.00
#
_symmetry.space_group_name_H-M   'P 1'
#
loop_
_entity.id
_entity.type
_entity.pdbx_description
1 polymer ?
#
loop_
_entity_poly.entity_id
_entity_poly.type
_entity_poly.pdbx_seq_one_letter_code
_entity_poly.pdbx_strand_id
1 'polypeptide(L)'
;MPTENQPASTLYVVTIQQLQTQDMAIGGRLLWLINAQAFLFGIYSASVVFMAPTPDMKTLQRELGMAMPLIGLSIAVFTLLDIISSIAQMNRLTKNYRQSNNGHDQEFEFPLVSGTYYDRLLRRVSPIISTLIFISVWSYLIMYDHHWL
;
A
#
# COMPACT_ATOMS: atom_id res chain seq x y z
N MET A 1 21.86 26.05 27.28
CA MET A 1 21.16 26.65 26.13
C MET A 1 21.79 26.07 24.88
N PRO A 2 21.07 25.31 24.04
CA PRO A 2 21.62 24.79 22.80
C PRO A 2 21.88 25.97 21.87
N THR A 3 23.14 26.11 21.43
CA THR A 3 23.58 27.17 20.52
C THR A 3 23.03 26.94 19.12
N GLU A 4 22.46 27.99 18.54
CA GLU A 4 21.73 28.10 17.27
C GLU A 4 22.52 27.66 16.00
N ASN A 5 23.76 27.17 16.12
CA ASN A 5 24.67 26.87 15.01
C ASN A 5 25.43 25.53 15.13
N GLN A 6 24.90 24.53 15.83
CA GLN A 6 25.44 23.16 15.70
C GLN A 6 24.85 22.50 14.45
N PRO A 7 25.68 21.93 13.54
CA PRO A 7 25.15 21.14 12.42
C PRO A 7 24.28 20.03 12.99
N ALA A 8 23.12 19.81 12.38
CA ALA A 8 22.18 18.80 12.84
C ALA A 8 22.92 17.46 13.00
N SER A 9 22.73 16.79 14.14
CA SER A 9 23.42 15.53 14.40
C SER A 9 23.13 14.54 13.27
N THR A 10 24.12 13.74 12.87
CA THR A 10 23.95 12.73 11.81
C THR A 10 22.73 11.86 12.08
N LEU A 11 22.46 11.55 13.34
CA LEU A 11 21.27 10.83 13.79
C LEU A 11 19.96 11.56 13.46
N TYR A 12 19.88 12.88 13.70
CA TYR A 12 18.72 13.68 13.33
C TYR A 12 18.49 13.65 11.81
N VAL A 13 19.55 13.89 11.02
CA VAL A 13 19.45 13.90 9.54
C VAL A 13 18.94 12.55 9.03
N VAL A 14 19.52 11.45 9.50
CA VAL A 14 19.10 10.09 9.10
C VAL A 14 17.65 9.81 9.51
N THR A 15 17.26 10.19 10.73
CA THR A 15 15.90 9.97 11.22
C THR A 15 14.86 10.73 10.39
N ILE A 16 15.12 12.02 10.12
CA ILE A 16 14.24 12.85 9.29
C ILE A 16 14.14 12.29 7.87
N GLN A 17 15.25 11.87 7.27
CA GLN A 17 15.25 11.28 5.93
C GLN A 17 14.43 9.99 5.87
N GLN A 18 14.52 9.13 6.90
CA GLN A 18 13.70 7.92 6.99
C GLN A 18 12.22 8.23 7.18
N LEU A 19 11.88 9.25 7.98
CA LEU A 19 10.49 9.71 8.16
C LEU A 19 9.91 10.24 6.84
N GLN A 20 10.66 11.08 6.12
CA GLN A 20 10.25 11.58 4.79
C GLN A 20 10.04 10.43 3.80
N THR A 21 10.91 9.42 3.82
CA THR A 21 10.76 8.23 2.97
C THR A 21 9.47 7.46 3.30
N GLN A 22 9.08 7.36 4.57
CA GLN A 22 7.81 6.73 4.95
C GLN A 22 6.60 7.57 4.53
N ASP A 23 6.67 8.88 4.69
CA ASP A 23 5.59 9.78 4.30
C ASP A 23 5.35 9.75 2.77
N MET A 24 6.42 9.80 1.98
CA MET A 24 6.34 9.61 0.52
C MET A 24 5.76 8.25 0.14
N ALA A 25 6.12 7.18 0.85
CA ALA A 25 5.57 5.87 0.60
C ALA A 25 4.07 5.79 0.93
N ILE A 26 3.59 6.46 1.98
CA ILE A 26 2.15 6.58 2.29
C ILE A 26 1.45 7.34 1.16
N GLY A 27 1.97 8.50 0.76
CA GLY A 27 1.42 9.30 -0.34
C GLY A 27 1.32 8.51 -1.66
N GLY A 28 2.37 7.78 -2.01
CA GLY A 28 2.38 6.93 -3.20
C GLY A 28 1.31 5.82 -3.16
N ARG A 29 1.13 5.17 -2.01
CA ARG A 29 0.10 4.13 -1.83
C ARG A 29 -1.32 4.70 -1.93
N LEU A 30 -1.56 5.89 -1.36
CA LEU A 30 -2.85 6.57 -1.47
C LEU A 30 -3.17 6.94 -2.92
N LEU A 31 -2.19 7.46 -3.66
CA LEU A 31 -2.35 7.77 -5.08
C LEU A 31 -2.70 6.52 -5.90
N TRP A 32 -1.99 5.42 -5.65
CA TRP A 32 -2.27 4.14 -6.29
C TRP A 32 -3.68 3.62 -5.96
N LEU A 33 -4.12 3.73 -4.71
CA LEU A 33 -5.46 3.36 -4.31
C LEU A 33 -6.51 4.18 -5.07
N ILE A 34 -6.35 5.51 -5.13
CA ILE A 34 -7.29 6.39 -5.85
C ILE A 34 -7.40 5.97 -7.31
N ASN A 35 -6.27 5.76 -8.00
CA ASN A 35 -6.25 5.36 -9.39
C ASN A 35 -6.90 3.97 -9.60
N ALA A 36 -6.60 3.01 -8.73
CA ALA A 36 -7.18 1.67 -8.79
C ALA A 36 -8.70 1.71 -8.56
N GLN A 37 -9.19 2.48 -7.59
CA GLN A 37 -10.62 2.63 -7.34
C GLN A 37 -11.32 3.31 -8.51
N ALA A 38 -10.74 4.37 -9.09
CA ALA A 38 -11.30 5.04 -10.27
C ALA A 38 -11.42 4.08 -11.46
N PHE A 39 -10.39 3.27 -11.71
CA PHE A 39 -10.39 2.25 -12.74
C PHE A 39 -11.47 1.18 -12.51
N LEU A 40 -11.52 0.60 -11.31
CA LEU A 40 -12.51 -0.43 -10.96
C LEU A 40 -13.95 0.12 -11.00
N PHE A 41 -14.15 1.36 -10.54
CA PHE A 41 -15.44 2.03 -10.64
C PHE A 41 -15.84 2.26 -12.09
N GLY A 42 -14.90 2.64 -12.96
CA GLY A 42 -15.13 2.75 -14.40
C GLY A 42 -15.64 1.44 -15.00
N ILE A 43 -14.96 0.32 -14.73
CA ILE A 43 -15.38 -1.01 -15.19
C ILE A 43 -16.76 -1.38 -14.62
N TYR A 44 -16.96 -1.17 -13.31
CA TYR A 44 -18.24 -1.47 -12.66
C TYR A 44 -19.38 -0.67 -13.33
N SER A 45 -19.19 0.63 -13.55
CA SER A 45 -20.20 1.47 -14.22
C SER A 45 -20.50 0.99 -15.64
N ALA A 46 -19.47 0.58 -16.41
CA ALA A 46 -19.63 -0.03 -17.72
C ALA A 46 -20.46 -1.32 -17.65
N SER A 47 -20.18 -2.17 -16.66
CA SER A 47 -20.88 -3.44 -16.43
C SER A 47 -22.31 -3.28 -15.94
N VAL A 48 -22.71 -2.13 -15.40
CA VAL A 48 -24.08 -1.92 -14.89
C VAL A 48 -24.93 -1.07 -15.84
N VAL A 49 -24.34 -0.07 -16.50
CA VAL A 49 -25.08 0.98 -17.21
C VAL A 49 -25.01 0.84 -18.73
N PHE A 50 -23.87 0.44 -19.28
CA PHE A 50 -23.56 0.72 -20.70
C PHE A 50 -23.85 -0.43 -21.67
N MET A 51 -24.14 -1.64 -21.20
CA MET A 51 -24.46 -2.77 -22.07
C MET A 51 -25.80 -3.40 -21.69
N ALA A 52 -26.74 -3.42 -22.63
CA ALA A 52 -27.84 -4.38 -22.61
C ALA A 52 -27.23 -5.72 -23.01
N PRO A 53 -27.03 -6.66 -22.07
CA PRO A 53 -26.34 -7.91 -22.38
C PRO A 53 -27.10 -8.68 -23.46
N THR A 54 -26.38 -9.13 -24.48
CA THR A 54 -26.82 -10.28 -25.26
C THR A 54 -27.09 -11.45 -24.29
N PRO A 55 -28.04 -12.35 -24.58
CA PRO A 55 -28.43 -13.42 -23.64
C PRO A 55 -27.24 -14.19 -23.07
N ASP A 56 -26.19 -14.39 -23.86
CA ASP A 56 -24.99 -15.14 -23.51
C ASP A 56 -24.05 -14.37 -22.56
N MET A 57 -24.08 -13.03 -22.55
CA MET A 57 -23.22 -12.21 -21.71
C MET A 57 -23.84 -11.81 -20.36
N LYS A 58 -25.12 -12.13 -20.13
CA LYS A 58 -25.83 -11.80 -18.87
C LYS A 58 -25.13 -12.34 -17.63
N THR A 59 -24.66 -13.59 -17.70
CA THR A 59 -24.01 -14.26 -16.56
C THR A 59 -22.66 -13.62 -16.27
N LEU A 60 -21.85 -13.38 -17.31
CA LEU A 60 -20.53 -12.76 -17.18
C LEU A 60 -20.63 -11.33 -16.63
N GLN A 61 -21.57 -10.52 -17.14
CA GLN A 61 -21.79 -9.15 -16.67
C GLN A 61 -22.22 -9.12 -15.20
N ARG A 62 -23.05 -10.07 -14.77
CA ARG A 62 -23.45 -10.21 -13.37
C ARG A 62 -22.28 -10.60 -12.48
N GLU A 63 -21.45 -11.55 -12.90
CA GLU A 63 -20.25 -11.95 -12.16
C GLU A 63 -19.25 -10.79 -12.05
N LEU A 64 -19.00 -10.06 -13.14
CA LEU A 64 -18.15 -8.87 -13.12
C LEU A 64 -18.67 -7.78 -12.17
N GLY A 65 -19.98 -7.53 -12.22
CA GLY A 65 -20.65 -6.55 -11.35
C GLY A 65 -20.52 -6.86 -9.86
N MET A 66 -20.42 -8.15 -9.49
CA MET A 66 -20.16 -8.57 -8.11
C MET A 66 -18.66 -8.61 -7.77
N ALA A 67 -17.81 -9.06 -8.69
CA ALA A 67 -16.39 -9.23 -8.46
C ALA A 67 -15.66 -7.88 -8.31
N MET A 68 -16.00 -6.87 -9.12
CA MET A 68 -15.30 -5.58 -9.13
C MET A 68 -15.36 -4.85 -7.77
N PRO A 69 -16.53 -4.69 -7.12
CA PRO A 69 -16.59 -4.12 -5.77
C PRO A 69 -15.79 -4.90 -4.73
N LEU A 70 -15.80 -6.23 -4.79
CA LEU A 70 -15.07 -7.09 -3.84
C LEU A 70 -13.56 -6.93 -3.99
N ILE A 71 -13.06 -6.85 -5.24
CA ILE A 71 -11.66 -6.59 -5.54
C ILE A 71 -11.27 -5.18 -5.05
N GLY A 72 -12.11 -4.18 -5.32
CA GLY A 72 -11.89 -2.81 -4.86
C GLY A 72 -11.78 -2.71 -3.35
N LEU A 73 -12.69 -3.37 -2.62
CA LEU A 73 -12.66 -3.43 -1.16
C LEU A 73 -11.42 -4.15 -0.63
N SER A 74 -11.02 -5.25 -1.27
CA SER A 74 -9.81 -5.99 -0.90
C SER A 74 -8.55 -5.13 -1.05
N ILE A 75 -8.40 -4.42 -2.17
CA ILE A 75 -7.26 -3.50 -2.41
C ILE A 75 -7.24 -2.38 -1.35
N ALA A 76 -8.40 -1.83 -1.00
CA ALA A 76 -8.51 -0.81 0.03
C ALA A 76 -8.05 -1.33 1.41
N VAL A 77 -8.47 -2.54 1.80
CA VAL A 77 -8.07 -3.17 3.07
C VAL A 77 -6.56 -3.41 3.10
N PHE A 78 -5.97 -3.97 2.04
CA PHE A 78 -4.52 -4.18 1.97
C PHE A 78 -3.74 -2.86 2.03
N THR A 79 -4.22 -1.84 1.34
CA THR A 79 -3.59 -0.51 1.37
C THR A 79 -3.68 0.12 2.76
N LEU A 80 -4.80 -0.04 3.46
CA LEU A 80 -4.97 0.44 4.83
C LEU A 80 -3.97 -0.23 5.78
N LEU A 81 -3.81 -1.55 5.70
CA LEU A 81 -2.84 -2.28 6.51
C LEU A 81 -1.41 -1.81 6.27
N ASP A 82 -1.06 -1.53 5.01
CA ASP A 82 0.24 -0.96 4.65
C ASP A 82 0.46 0.43 5.24
N ILE A 83 -0.54 1.30 5.18
CA ILE A 83 -0.47 2.65 5.74
C ILE A 83 -0.29 2.57 7.25
N ILE A 84 -1.08 1.74 7.93
CA ILE A 84 -0.95 1.49 9.38
C ILE A 84 0.47 1.01 9.72
N SER A 85 1.02 0.08 8.94
CA SER A 85 2.38 -0.40 9.11
C SER A 85 3.42 0.71 8.96
N SER A 86 3.29 1.56 7.94
CA SER A 86 4.19 2.71 7.75
C SER A 86 4.09 3.73 8.90
N ILE A 87 2.88 4.05 9.38
CA ILE A 87 2.67 4.93 10.54
C ILE A 87 3.31 4.33 11.81
N ALA A 88 3.10 3.04 12.05
CA ALA A 88 3.71 2.35 13.20
C ALA A 88 5.24 2.44 13.16
N GLN A 89 5.84 2.37 11.97
CA GLN A 89 7.28 2.50 11.79
C GLN A 89 7.76 3.95 12.02
N MET A 90 7.03 4.96 11.53
CA MET A 90 7.33 6.37 11.84
C MET A 90 7.28 6.65 13.35
N ASN A 91 6.31 6.08 14.06
CA ASN A 91 6.20 6.20 15.50
C ASN A 91 7.39 5.54 16.22
N ARG A 92 7.83 4.37 15.76
CA ARG A 92 9.04 3.69 16.28
C ARG A 92 10.30 4.53 16.06
N LEU A 93 10.49 5.07 14.86
CA LEU A 93 11.64 5.95 14.55
C LEU A 93 11.66 7.18 15.46
N THR A 94 10.51 7.82 15.66
CA THR A 94 10.37 8.99 16.53
C THR A 94 10.67 8.64 17.99
N LYS A 95 10.18 7.49 18.47
CA LYS A 95 10.44 7.02 19.84
C LYS A 95 11.92 6.71 20.07
N ASN A 96 12.57 6.01 19.12
CA ASN A 96 13.99 5.67 19.21
C ASN A 96 14.86 6.93 19.23
N TYR A 97 14.56 7.91 18.37
CA TYR A 97 15.24 9.21 18.37
C TYR A 97 15.13 9.93 19.73
N ARG A 98 13.92 9.98 20.31
CA ARG A 98 13.72 10.58 21.65
C ARG A 98 14.48 9.85 22.74
N GLN A 99 14.60 8.53 22.65
CA GLN A 99 15.33 7.72 23.65
C GLN A 99 16.84 7.91 23.56
N SER A 100 17.42 7.91 22.35
CA SER A 100 18.86 8.19 22.16
C SER A 100 19.23 9.62 22.59
N ASN A 101 18.37 10.61 22.30
CA ASN A 101 18.62 12.00 22.72
C ASN A 101 18.57 12.21 24.25
N ASN A 102 18.03 11.26 25.03
CA ASN A 102 17.94 11.33 26.49
C ASN A 102 19.12 10.67 27.23
N GLY A 103 20.18 10.26 26.52
CA GLY A 103 21.49 9.99 27.12
C GLY A 103 21.67 8.63 27.78
N HIS A 104 21.11 7.55 27.21
CA HIS A 104 21.48 6.18 27.56
C HIS A 104 22.06 5.48 26.32
N ASP A 105 23.34 5.10 26.42
CA ASP A 105 24.12 4.22 25.54
C ASP A 105 24.27 4.64 24.05
N GLN A 106 25.45 5.20 23.77
CA GLN A 106 25.92 5.64 22.44
C GLN A 106 26.06 4.53 21.38
N GLU A 107 25.88 3.26 21.74
CA GLU A 107 26.13 2.12 20.83
C GLU A 107 24.86 1.53 20.18
N PHE A 108 23.65 1.91 20.62
CA PHE A 108 22.37 1.47 20.02
C PHE A 108 21.74 2.50 19.05
N GLU A 109 22.46 3.57 18.71
CA GLU A 109 21.82 4.84 18.31
C GLU A 109 21.29 4.93 16.88
N PHE A 110 21.71 4.06 15.95
CA PHE A 110 21.23 4.18 14.57
C PHE A 110 19.93 3.37 14.36
N PRO A 111 18.83 4.00 13.91
CA PRO A 111 17.63 3.26 13.56
C PRO A 111 18.00 2.24 12.47
N LEU A 112 17.62 0.98 12.69
CA LEU A 112 17.82 -0.10 11.71
C LEU A 112 17.37 0.40 10.34
N VAL A 113 18.32 0.56 9.42
CA VAL A 113 18.13 1.17 8.08
C VAL A 113 17.01 0.48 7.29
N SER A 114 16.66 -0.75 7.67
CA SER A 114 15.64 -1.55 7.00
C SER A 114 14.46 -1.99 7.90
N GLY A 115 14.35 -1.48 9.14
CA GLY A 115 13.29 -1.88 10.07
C GLY A 115 13.41 -3.33 10.55
N THR A 116 12.39 -3.83 11.27
CA THR A 116 12.37 -5.24 11.68
C THR A 116 12.05 -6.17 10.50
N TYR A 117 12.37 -7.47 10.60
CA TYR A 117 12.07 -8.44 9.54
C TYR A 117 10.59 -8.41 9.11
N TYR A 118 9.67 -8.32 10.07
CA TYR A 118 8.23 -8.23 9.82
C TYR A 118 7.83 -6.96 9.07
N ASP A 119 8.45 -5.82 9.38
CA ASP A 119 8.20 -4.55 8.70
C ASP A 119 8.60 -4.65 7.21
N ARG A 120 9.73 -5.31 6.92
CA ARG A 120 10.18 -5.58 5.54
C ARG A 120 9.26 -6.54 4.81
N LEU A 121 8.79 -7.56 5.50
CA LEU A 121 7.88 -8.55 4.93
C LEU A 121 6.56 -7.88 4.55
N LEU A 122 5.94 -7.14 5.47
CA LEU A 122 4.66 -6.45 5.23
C LEU A 122 4.74 -5.48 4.04
N ARG A 123 5.81 -4.67 3.97
CA ARG A 123 6.03 -3.74 2.85
C ARG A 123 6.15 -4.43 1.49
N ARG A 124 6.63 -5.69 1.45
CA ARG A 124 6.79 -6.46 0.20
C ARG A 124 5.54 -7.28 -0.12
N VAL A 125 4.85 -7.77 0.90
CA VAL A 125 3.70 -8.66 0.75
C VAL A 125 2.54 -7.98 0.06
N SER A 126 2.22 -6.73 0.42
CA SER A 126 1.10 -6.00 -0.19
C SER A 126 1.20 -5.81 -1.72
N PRO A 127 2.32 -5.30 -2.29
CA PRO A 127 2.46 -5.20 -3.75
C PRO A 127 2.49 -6.57 -4.44
N ILE A 128 3.04 -7.60 -3.79
CA ILE A 128 3.02 -8.98 -4.34
C ILE A 128 1.58 -9.52 -4.38
N ILE A 129 0.85 -9.42 -3.27
CA ILE A 129 -0.54 -9.91 -3.17
C ILE A 129 -1.44 -9.17 -4.16
N SER A 130 -1.35 -7.85 -4.25
CA SER A 130 -2.17 -7.07 -5.20
C SER A 130 -1.88 -7.46 -6.65
N THR A 131 -0.60 -7.69 -7.00
CA THR A 131 -0.21 -8.19 -8.33
C THR A 131 -0.77 -9.59 -8.59
N LEU A 132 -0.68 -10.50 -7.62
CA LEU A 132 -1.20 -11.87 -7.74
C LEU A 132 -2.72 -11.89 -7.88
N ILE A 133 -3.44 -11.06 -7.13
CA ILE A 133 -4.90 -10.91 -7.26
C ILE A 133 -5.23 -10.43 -8.67
N PHE A 134 -4.53 -9.42 -9.16
CA PHE A 134 -4.76 -8.88 -10.50
C PHE A 134 -4.52 -9.93 -11.58
N ILE A 135 -3.38 -10.62 -11.56
CA ILE A 135 -3.07 -11.70 -12.50
C ILE A 135 -4.11 -12.82 -12.43
N SER A 136 -4.54 -13.21 -11.23
CA SER A 136 -5.51 -14.30 -11.04
C SER A 136 -6.88 -13.92 -11.61
N VAL A 137 -7.36 -12.71 -11.35
CA VAL A 137 -8.64 -12.21 -11.88
C VAL A 137 -8.61 -12.15 -13.40
N TRP A 138 -7.56 -11.60 -14.00
CA TRP A 138 -7.43 -11.53 -15.46
C TRP A 138 -7.29 -12.90 -16.09
N SER A 139 -6.52 -13.81 -15.47
CA SER A 139 -6.38 -15.19 -15.96
C SER A 139 -7.72 -15.92 -15.92
N TYR A 140 -8.50 -15.77 -14.85
CA TYR A 140 -9.84 -16.34 -14.73
C TYR A 140 -10.77 -15.80 -15.82
N LEU A 141 -10.79 -14.48 -16.04
CA LEU A 141 -11.63 -13.87 -17.07
C LEU A 141 -11.26 -14.36 -18.48
N ILE A 142 -9.97 -14.45 -18.81
CA ILE A 142 -9.49 -14.95 -20.11
C ILE A 142 -9.87 -16.42 -20.29
N MET A 143 -9.65 -17.26 -19.28
CA MET A 143 -10.00 -18.68 -19.35
C MET A 143 -11.51 -18.87 -19.50
N TYR A 144 -12.32 -18.11 -18.77
CA TYR A 144 -13.76 -18.19 -18.86
C TYR A 144 -14.26 -17.78 -20.26
N ASP A 145 -13.71 -16.71 -20.84
CA ASP A 145 -14.05 -16.26 -22.20
C ASP A 145 -13.67 -17.31 -23.27
N HIS A 146 -12.49 -17.93 -23.17
CA HIS A 146 -12.06 -18.96 -24.11
C HIS A 146 -12.77 -20.31 -23.96
N HIS A 147 -13.41 -20.59 -22.82
CA HIS A 147 -14.23 -21.79 -22.65
C HIS A 147 -15.60 -21.71 -23.35
N TRP A 148 -16.01 -20.52 -23.80
CA TRP A 148 -17.28 -20.28 -24.50
C TRP A 148 -17.13 -20.05 -26.03
N LEU A 149 -15.92 -20.20 -26.58
CA LEU A 149 -15.63 -20.27 -28.02
C LEU A 149 -15.45 -21.73 -28.47
#